data_AF-A0A5N9H6B0-F1
#
_entry.id   AF-A0A5N9H6B0-F1
#
_cell.length_a   1.000
_cell.length_b   1.000
_cell.length_c   1.000
_cell.angle_alpha   90.00
_cell.angle_beta   90.00
_cell.angle_gamma   90.00
#
_symmetry.space_group_name_H-M   'P 1'
#
loop_
_entity.id
_entity.type
_entity.pdbx_description
1 polymer ?
#
loop_
_entity_poly.entity_id
_entity_poly.type
_entity_poly.pdbx_seq_one_letter_code
_entity_poly.pdbx_strand_id
1 'polypeptide(L)'
;MSIYPESFNTQLIDHRTRSTDLLKKGFSELRDGRWAIAEELIWGSLTLAAKEHALSRGDILSGDQEIRNYITQLGKDLKDRQIRESFTQLDSFPDMVEKVRESGLRLDYLFMLLDDVAHAIEKLWSSSDDNISANKR
;
A
#
# COMPACT_ATOMS: atom_id res chain seq x y z
N MET A 1 26.37 4.35 -15.46
CA MET A 1 25.41 4.77 -16.50
C MET A 1 24.06 4.19 -16.09
N SER A 2 23.02 5.00 -15.87
CA SER A 2 21.71 4.49 -15.38
C SER A 2 21.15 3.48 -16.38
N ILE A 3 20.89 2.25 -15.93
CA ILE A 3 20.41 1.13 -16.75
C ILE A 3 18.91 1.28 -17.09
N TYR A 4 18.24 2.27 -16.50
CA TYR A 4 16.82 2.57 -16.73
C TYR A 4 16.61 3.89 -17.47
N PRO A 5 15.62 3.94 -18.40
CA PRO A 5 15.24 5.16 -19.12
C PRO A 5 14.70 6.22 -18.16
N GLU A 6 14.80 7.51 -18.50
CA GLU A 6 14.30 8.61 -17.65
C GLU A 6 12.80 8.47 -17.31
N SER A 7 12.00 7.93 -18.24
CA SER A 7 10.57 7.66 -18.04
C SER A 7 10.29 6.71 -16.87
N PHE A 8 11.18 5.76 -16.59
CA PHE A 8 11.05 4.80 -15.49
C PHE A 8 11.22 5.48 -14.12
N ASN A 9 12.25 6.31 -13.98
CA ASN A 9 12.49 7.04 -12.73
C ASN A 9 11.35 8.04 -12.46
N THR A 10 10.83 8.70 -13.50
CA THR A 10 9.67 9.58 -13.38
C THR A 10 8.43 8.81 -12.91
N GLN A 11 8.15 7.63 -13.47
CA GLN A 11 7.01 6.81 -13.05
C GLN A 11 7.13 6.33 -11.59
N LEU A 12 8.32 5.95 -11.14
CA LEU A 12 8.57 5.59 -9.74
C LEU A 12 8.28 6.76 -8.80
N ILE A 13 8.85 7.93 -9.08
CA ILE A 13 8.66 9.15 -8.27
C ILE A 13 7.19 9.56 -8.25
N ASP A 14 6.50 9.48 -9.40
CA ASP A 14 5.09 9.81 -9.51
C ASP A 14 4.20 8.85 -8.70
N HIS A 15 4.46 7.54 -8.79
CA HIS A 15 3.75 6.54 -8.01
C HIS A 15 3.98 6.73 -6.51
N ARG A 16 5.23 6.96 -6.10
CA ARG A 16 5.59 7.18 -4.69
C ARG A 16 4.94 8.42 -4.11
N THR A 17 4.99 9.54 -4.83
CA THR A 17 4.41 10.81 -4.40
C THR A 17 2.90 10.68 -4.24
N ARG A 18 2.21 10.16 -5.26
CA ARG A 18 0.76 9.96 -5.22
C ARG A 18 0.35 8.95 -4.13
N SER A 19 1.11 7.87 -3.97
CA SER A 19 0.87 6.87 -2.91
C SER A 19 0.94 7.53 -1.52
N THR A 20 1.96 8.38 -1.30
CA THR A 20 2.14 9.11 -0.03
C THR A 20 1.00 10.09 0.24
N ASP A 21 0.57 10.84 -0.78
CA ASP A 21 -0.52 11.81 -0.64
C ASP A 21 -1.86 11.13 -0.34
N LEU A 22 -2.13 10.01 -1.01
CA LEU A 22 -3.32 9.19 -0.74
C LEU A 22 -3.31 8.64 0.68
N LEU A 23 -2.17 8.13 1.17
CA LEU A 23 -2.05 7.61 2.53
C LEU A 23 -2.35 8.70 3.57
N LYS A 24 -1.71 9.86 3.43
CA LYS A 24 -1.90 11.01 4.33
C LYS A 24 -3.36 11.47 4.35
N LYS A 25 -3.96 11.58 3.15
CA LYS A 25 -5.37 11.95 3.03
C LYS A 25 -6.27 10.89 3.66
N GLY A 26 -6.02 9.61 3.41
CA GLY A 26 -6.78 8.50 4.00
C GLY A 26 -6.83 8.55 5.53
N PHE A 27 -5.69 8.78 6.19
CA PHE A 27 -5.67 8.96 7.65
C PHE A 27 -6.36 10.23 8.13
N SER A 28 -6.36 11.30 7.34
CA SER A 28 -7.15 12.50 7.66
C SER A 28 -8.65 12.19 7.62
N GLU A 29 -9.11 11.53 6.57
CA GLU A 29 -10.52 11.12 6.41
C GLU A 29 -10.96 10.14 7.51
N LEU A 30 -10.06 9.23 7.92
CA LEU A 30 -10.30 8.29 9.03
C LEU A 30 -10.57 9.03 10.34
N ARG A 31 -9.73 10.03 10.67
CA ARG A 31 -9.89 10.87 11.87
C ARG A 31 -11.17 11.69 11.85
N ASP A 32 -11.60 12.11 10.66
CA ASP A 32 -12.83 12.87 10.49
C ASP A 32 -14.10 12.01 10.43
N GLY A 33 -13.99 10.68 10.61
CA GLY A 33 -15.13 9.77 10.60
C GLY A 33 -15.61 9.35 9.20
N ARG A 34 -14.91 9.76 8.14
CA ARG A 34 -15.26 9.46 6.73
C ARG A 34 -14.61 8.15 6.29
N TRP A 35 -14.96 7.06 6.97
CA TRP A 35 -14.24 5.78 6.90
C TRP A 35 -14.23 5.11 5.51
N ALA A 36 -15.34 5.17 4.76
CA ALA A 36 -15.36 4.63 3.39
C ALA A 36 -14.39 5.38 2.46
N ILE A 37 -14.28 6.70 2.61
CA ILE A 37 -13.31 7.51 1.84
C ILE A 37 -11.88 7.18 2.29
N ALA A 38 -11.66 6.99 3.60
CA ALA A 38 -10.36 6.59 4.12
C ALA A 38 -9.89 5.26 3.53
N GLU A 39 -10.77 4.27 3.49
CA GLU A 39 -10.52 2.96 2.89
C GLU A 39 -10.12 3.07 1.41
N GLU A 40 -10.92 3.76 0.59
CA GLU A 40 -10.64 3.94 -0.85
C GLU A 40 -9.27 4.61 -1.09
N LEU A 41 -8.93 5.62 -0.28
CA LEU A 41 -7.66 6.31 -0.37
C LEU A 41 -6.48 5.41 0.01
N ILE A 42 -6.61 4.64 1.08
CA ILE A 42 -5.55 3.73 1.53
C ILE A 42 -5.40 2.57 0.54
N TRP A 43 -6.50 2.09 -0.05
CA TRP A 43 -6.48 1.14 -1.15
C TRP A 43 -5.66 1.65 -2.35
N GLY A 44 -5.94 2.88 -2.77
CA GLY A 44 -5.21 3.53 -3.85
C GLY A 44 -3.72 3.71 -3.52
N SER A 45 -3.40 4.04 -2.26
CA SER A 45 -2.03 4.15 -1.78
C SER A 45 -1.27 2.84 -1.89
N LEU A 46 -1.82 1.74 -1.36
CA LEU A 46 -1.23 0.40 -1.41
C LEU A 46 -1.04 -0.08 -2.85
N THR A 47 -2.02 0.17 -3.71
CA THR A 47 -1.95 -0.17 -5.14
C THR A 47 -0.78 0.53 -5.83
N LEU A 48 -0.59 1.83 -5.56
CA LEU A 48 0.51 2.60 -6.14
C LEU A 48 1.87 2.17 -5.58
N ALA A 49 1.96 1.86 -4.29
CA ALA A 49 3.18 1.34 -3.66
C ALA A 49 3.58 -0.03 -4.25
N ALA A 50 2.60 -0.90 -4.50
CA ALA A 50 2.83 -2.18 -5.15
C ALA A 50 3.35 -2.01 -6.59
N LYS A 51 2.74 -1.10 -7.37
CA LYS A 51 3.18 -0.77 -8.73
C LYS A 51 4.59 -0.20 -8.76
N GLU A 52 4.90 0.73 -7.84
CA GLU A 52 6.25 1.28 -7.68
C GLU A 52 7.25 0.16 -7.35
N HIS A 53 6.94 -0.70 -6.37
CA HIS A 53 7.84 -1.77 -5.97
C HIS A 53 8.07 -2.78 -7.10
N ALA A 54 7.03 -3.19 -7.82
CA ALA A 54 7.18 -4.03 -9.00
C ALA A 54 8.03 -3.37 -10.08
N LEU A 55 7.76 -2.09 -10.36
CA LEU A 55 8.52 -1.30 -11.32
C LEU A 55 9.99 -1.23 -10.90
N SER A 56 10.32 -1.05 -9.62
CA SER A 56 11.70 -1.05 -9.11
C SER A 56 12.48 -2.34 -9.41
N ARG A 57 11.77 -3.46 -9.62
CA ARG A 57 12.32 -4.76 -10.01
C ARG A 57 12.29 -5.03 -11.52
N GLY A 58 11.74 -4.11 -12.30
CA GLY A 58 11.60 -4.21 -13.75
C GLY A 58 10.26 -4.76 -14.23
N ASP A 59 9.31 -5.00 -13.33
CA ASP A 59 7.98 -5.55 -13.65
C ASP A 59 6.93 -4.43 -13.78
N ILE A 60 5.95 -4.60 -14.66
CA ILE A 60 4.86 -3.62 -14.84
C ILE A 60 3.52 -4.28 -14.49
N LEU A 61 2.89 -3.81 -13.42
CA LEU A 61 1.58 -4.30 -12.98
C LEU A 61 0.44 -3.41 -13.50
N SER A 62 -0.54 -4.02 -14.16
CA SER A 62 -1.64 -3.30 -14.80
C SER A 62 -3.01 -3.63 -14.22
N GLY A 63 -3.22 -4.87 -13.76
CA GLY A 63 -4.52 -5.35 -13.26
C GLY A 63 -4.61 -5.45 -11.73
N ASP A 64 -5.82 -5.26 -11.17
CA ASP A 64 -6.04 -5.37 -9.72
C ASP A 64 -5.65 -6.76 -9.17
N GLN A 65 -6.10 -7.83 -9.84
CA GLN A 65 -5.75 -9.20 -9.45
C GLN A 65 -4.23 -9.47 -9.53
N GLU A 66 -3.57 -8.89 -10.53
CA GLU A 66 -2.12 -9.00 -10.72
C GLU A 66 -1.38 -8.36 -9.54
N ILE A 67 -1.83 -7.18 -9.13
CA ILE A 67 -1.28 -6.43 -8.00
C ILE A 67 -1.48 -7.17 -6.67
N ARG A 68 -2.70 -7.71 -6.44
CA ARG A 68 -3.01 -8.52 -5.26
C ARG A 68 -2.14 -9.78 -5.19
N ASN A 69 -1.99 -10.49 -6.32
CA ASN A 69 -1.15 -11.67 -6.41
C ASN A 69 0.32 -11.33 -6.15
N TYR A 70 0.79 -10.21 -6.73
CA TYR A 70 2.13 -9.72 -6.53
C TYR A 70 2.44 -9.47 -5.05
N ILE A 71 1.60 -8.71 -4.35
CA ILE A 71 1.78 -8.42 -2.92
C ILE A 71 1.70 -9.69 -2.06
N THR A 72 0.78 -10.59 -2.38
CA THR A 72 0.66 -11.88 -1.68
C THR A 72 1.93 -12.72 -1.85
N GLN A 73 2.49 -12.79 -3.06
CA GLN A 73 3.70 -13.55 -3.34
C GLN A 73 4.93 -12.87 -2.72
N LEU A 74 5.04 -11.55 -2.85
CA LEU A 74 6.12 -10.77 -2.25
C LEU A 74 6.17 -10.96 -0.74
N GLY A 75 5.04 -10.91 -0.05
CA GLY A 75 4.98 -11.14 1.39
C GLY A 75 5.36 -12.58 1.78
N LYS A 76 5.11 -13.58 0.92
CA LYS A 76 5.62 -14.95 1.14
C LYS A 76 7.14 -15.02 0.99
N ASP A 77 7.67 -14.40 -0.07
CA ASP A 77 9.10 -14.40 -0.39
C ASP A 77 9.92 -13.69 0.71
N LEU A 78 9.41 -12.54 1.19
CA LEU A 78 10.01 -11.77 2.26
C LEU A 78 9.73 -12.33 3.67
N LYS A 79 8.87 -13.36 3.77
CA LYS A 79 8.29 -13.84 5.04
C LYS A 79 7.65 -12.72 5.86
N ASP A 80 7.13 -11.69 5.19
CA ASP A 80 6.47 -10.55 5.80
C ASP A 80 4.95 -10.73 5.74
N ARG A 81 4.37 -10.97 6.91
CA ARG A 81 2.93 -11.17 7.07
C ARG A 81 2.12 -9.91 6.78
N GLN A 82 2.61 -8.73 7.19
CA GLN A 82 1.90 -7.46 7.01
C GLN A 82 1.77 -7.13 5.52
N ILE A 83 2.85 -7.29 4.75
CA ILE A 83 2.79 -7.15 3.29
C ILE A 83 1.81 -8.17 2.71
N ARG A 84 1.94 -9.45 3.07
CA ARG A 84 1.12 -10.53 2.52
C ARG A 84 -0.38 -10.33 2.73
N GLU A 85 -0.77 -9.84 3.91
CA GLU A 85 -2.18 -9.76 4.33
C GLU A 85 -2.77 -8.35 4.16
N SER A 86 -1.99 -7.35 3.75
CA SER A 86 -2.40 -5.95 3.62
C SER A 86 -3.70 -5.73 2.83
N PHE A 87 -3.84 -6.35 1.65
CA PHE A 87 -5.09 -6.27 0.88
C PHE A 87 -6.27 -6.99 1.55
N THR A 88 -6.03 -8.16 2.16
CA THR A 88 -7.08 -8.89 2.90
C THR A 88 -7.53 -8.12 4.14
N GLN A 89 -6.61 -7.43 4.81
CA GLN A 89 -6.90 -6.53 5.92
C GLN A 89 -7.79 -5.38 5.47
N LEU A 90 -7.47 -4.73 4.34
CA LEU A 90 -8.33 -3.70 3.76
C LEU A 90 -9.70 -4.24 3.35
N ASP A 91 -9.78 -5.42 2.72
CA ASP A 91 -11.07 -6.04 2.34
C ASP A 91 -11.98 -6.27 3.56
N SER A 92 -11.40 -6.45 4.76
CA SER A 92 -12.15 -6.64 6.02
C SER A 92 -12.54 -5.34 6.74
N PHE A 93 -12.09 -4.18 6.23
CA PHE A 93 -12.32 -2.88 6.86
C PHE A 93 -13.82 -2.49 6.93
N PRO A 94 -14.64 -2.68 5.87
CA PRO A 94 -16.08 -2.40 5.94
C PRO A 94 -16.80 -3.18 7.04
N ASP A 95 -16.50 -4.47 7.16
CA ASP A 95 -17.08 -5.33 8.21
C ASP A 95 -16.68 -4.83 9.62
N MET A 96 -15.47 -4.30 9.77
CA MET A 96 -15.02 -3.72 11.04
C MET A 96 -15.72 -2.41 11.34
N VAL A 97 -15.96 -1.58 10.32
CA VAL A 97 -16.76 -0.35 10.42
C VAL A 97 -18.18 -0.66 10.89
N GLU A 98 -18.83 -1.68 10.33
CA GLU A 98 -20.18 -2.10 10.76
C GLU A 98 -20.18 -2.52 12.23
N LYS A 99 -19.19 -3.31 12.67
CA LYS A 99 -19.06 -3.72 14.08
C LYS A 99 -18.85 -2.53 15.03
N VAL A 100 -18.11 -1.50 14.62
CA VAL A 100 -17.96 -0.26 15.40
C VAL A 100 -19.29 0.47 15.53
N ARG A 101 -20.08 0.53 14.45
CA ARG A 101 -21.39 1.22 14.44
C ARG A 101 -22.47 0.48 15.22
N GLU A 102 -22.56 -0.84 15.04
CA GLU A 102 -23.68 -1.64 15.53
C GLU A 102 -23.43 -2.28 16.89
N SER A 103 -22.19 -2.72 17.14
CA SER A 103 -21.84 -3.49 18.34
C SER A 103 -21.08 -2.68 19.39
N GLY A 104 -20.80 -1.40 19.12
CA GLY A 104 -19.99 -0.56 20.00
C GLY A 104 -18.54 -1.05 20.13
N LEU A 105 -18.03 -1.76 19.11
CA LEU A 105 -16.60 -2.09 19.03
C LEU A 105 -15.80 -0.79 19.12
N ARG A 106 -14.69 -0.83 19.85
CA ARG A 106 -13.91 0.39 20.06
C ARG A 106 -13.33 0.91 18.74
N LEU A 107 -13.40 2.22 18.55
CA LEU A 107 -12.97 2.89 17.32
C LEU A 107 -11.47 2.66 17.01
N ASP A 108 -10.64 2.46 18.02
CA ASP A 108 -9.20 2.22 17.88
C ASP A 108 -8.85 0.98 17.07
N TYR A 109 -9.73 0.00 16.96
CA TYR A 109 -9.50 -1.15 16.08
C TYR A 109 -9.43 -0.77 14.59
N LEU A 110 -10.22 0.23 14.14
CA LEU A 110 -10.12 0.73 12.77
C LEU A 110 -8.77 1.40 12.51
N PHE A 111 -8.27 2.14 13.50
CA PHE A 111 -6.97 2.77 13.42
C PHE A 111 -5.86 1.73 13.40
N MET A 112 -5.90 0.71 14.26
CA MET A 112 -4.90 -0.37 14.26
C MET A 112 -4.85 -1.11 12.92
N LEU A 113 -6.01 -1.47 12.35
CA LEU A 113 -6.07 -2.18 11.08
C LEU A 113 -5.45 -1.36 9.93
N LEU A 114 -5.79 -0.08 9.83
CA LEU A 114 -5.25 0.78 8.77
C LEU A 114 -3.80 1.20 9.02
N ASP A 115 -3.37 1.26 10.28
CA ASP A 115 -1.97 1.49 10.66
C ASP A 115 -1.09 0.30 10.26
N ASP A 116 -1.54 -0.94 10.46
CA ASP A 116 -0.85 -2.13 9.97
C ASP A 116 -0.65 -2.11 8.45
N VAL A 117 -1.68 -1.69 7.70
CA VAL A 117 -1.62 -1.54 6.24
C VAL A 117 -0.65 -0.41 5.85
N ALA A 118 -0.65 0.70 6.58
CA ALA A 118 0.29 1.80 6.34
C ALA A 118 1.75 1.37 6.54
N HIS A 119 2.04 0.60 7.58
CA HIS A 119 3.37 0.02 7.79
C HIS A 119 3.77 -0.91 6.63
N ALA A 120 2.83 -1.68 6.07
CA ALA A 120 3.10 -2.50 4.88
C ALA A 120 3.48 -1.63 3.67
N ILE A 121 2.78 -0.51 3.47
CA ILE A 121 3.07 0.46 2.41
C ILE A 121 4.47 1.06 2.58
N GLU A 122 4.83 1.48 3.80
CA GLU A 122 6.15 2.03 4.10
C GLU A 122 7.29 1.03 3.90
N LYS A 123 7.04 -0.26 4.13
CA LYS A 123 8.00 -1.32 3.83
C LYS A 123 8.20 -1.53 2.34
N LEU A 124 7.12 -1.50 1.54
CA LEU A 124 7.22 -1.60 0.08
C LEU A 124 8.10 -0.49 -0.48
N TRP A 125 7.81 0.73 -0.06
CA TRP A 125 8.60 1.93 -0.31
C TRP A 125 10.09 1.79 0.01
N SER A 126 10.40 1.32 1.23
CA SER A 126 11.78 1.14 1.67
C SER A 126 12.50 0.07 0.82
N SER A 127 11.81 -1.04 0.51
CA SER A 127 12.34 -2.10 -0.34
C SER A 127 12.55 -1.65 -1.80
N SER A 128 11.68 -0.76 -2.32
CA SER A 128 11.86 -0.15 -3.64
C SER A 128 13.15 0.67 -3.71
N ASP A 129 13.41 1.49 -2.68
CA ASP A 129 14.60 2.33 -2.58
C ASP A 129 15.88 1.47 -2.55
N ASP A 130 15.84 0.33 -1.86
CA ASP A 130 16.92 -0.66 -1.82
C ASP A 130 17.15 -1.29 -3.21
N ASN A 131 16.09 -1.69 -3.92
CA ASN A 131 16.20 -2.25 -5.28
C ASN A 131 16.83 -1.24 -6.26
N ILE A 132 16.38 0.02 -6.20
CA ILE A 132 16.90 1.11 -7.05
C ILE A 132 18.38 1.36 -6.76
N SER A 133 18.77 1.31 -5.49
CA SER A 133 20.15 1.51 -5.04
C SER A 133 21.07 0.37 -5.47
N ALA A 134 20.58 -0.88 -5.40
CA ALA A 134 21.30 -2.06 -5.88
C ALA A 134 21.55 -2.01 -7.39
N ASN A 135 20.58 -1.55 -8.18
CA ASN A 135 20.70 -1.47 -9.64
C ASN A 135 21.58 -0.31 -10.14
N LYS A 136 22.02 0.61 -9.27
CA LYS A 136 22.95 1.70 -9.62
C LYS A 136 24.43 1.33 -9.43
N ARG A 137 24.72 0.21 -8.76
CA ARG A 137 26.09 -0.32 -8.53
C ARG A 137 26.52 -1.22 -9.68
#